data_AF-A0A533ZI64-F1
#
_entry.id   AF-A0A533ZI64-F1
#
_cell.length_a   1.000
_cell.length_b   1.000
_cell.length_c   1.000
_cell.angle_alpha   90.00
_cell.angle_beta   90.00
_cell.angle_gamma   90.00
#
_symmetry.space_group_name_H-M   'P 1'
#
loop_
_entity.id
_entity.type
_entity.pdbx_description
1 polymer ?
#
loop_
_entity_poly.entity_id
_entity_poly.type
_entity_poly.pdbx_seq_one_letter_code
_entity_poly.pdbx_strand_id
1 'polypeptide(L)'
;MFLILHYQDLLPSVFALPAGWGDIAIGATAPLMASAISSKTSFPKKIFVAWNLLGMLDLVMAVTLGILASASPLGVLAGEITTQVMGTFPLSLIPTFFVPLLFIFHLIALGRVWNEAEGEGVMQSEIKEV
;
A
#
# COMPACT_ATOMS: atom_id res chain seq x y z
N MET A 1 -6.24 0.67 13.07
CA MET A 1 -5.86 -0.26 14.16
C MET A 1 -4.55 0.13 14.81
N PHE A 2 -3.47 0.39 14.05
CA PHE A 2 -2.17 0.75 14.64
C PHE A 2 -2.21 1.97 15.57
N LEU A 3 -2.99 2.99 15.24
CA LEU A 3 -3.17 4.16 16.10
C LEU A 3 -3.79 3.80 17.47
N ILE A 4 -4.72 2.83 17.51
CA ILE A 4 -5.33 2.36 18.76
C ILE A 4 -4.30 1.59 19.59
N LEU A 5 -3.55 0.70 18.94
CA LEU A 5 -2.49 -0.07 19.61
C LEU A 5 -1.36 0.85 20.12
N HIS A 6 -1.06 1.92 19.41
CA HIS A 6 -0.13 2.94 19.88
C HIS A 6 -0.67 3.68 21.11
N TYR A 7 -1.95 4.06 21.09
CA TYR A 7 -2.60 4.68 22.25
C TYR A 7 -2.64 3.76 23.49
N GLN A 8 -2.56 2.43 23.28
CA GLN A 8 -2.47 1.42 24.33
C GLN A 8 -1.03 1.04 24.70
N ASP A 9 -0.02 1.77 24.21
CA ASP A 9 1.40 1.47 24.42
C ASP A 9 1.85 0.08 23.92
N LEU A 10 1.12 -0.49 22.97
CA LEU A 10 1.43 -1.79 22.36
C LEU A 10 2.23 -1.68 21.06
N LEU A 11 2.26 -0.50 20.44
CA LEU A 11 3.07 -0.24 19.25
C LEU A 11 3.86 1.07 19.37
N PRO A 12 5.11 1.10 18.88
CA PRO A 12 5.92 2.30 18.90
C PRO A 12 5.38 3.32 17.88
N SER A 13 5.42 4.60 18.23
CA SER A 13 4.93 5.71 17.39
C SER A 13 5.61 5.75 16.03
N VAL A 14 6.91 5.42 15.97
CA VAL A 14 7.73 5.39 14.75
C VAL A 14 7.17 4.45 13.68
N PHE A 15 6.47 3.39 14.08
CA PHE A 15 5.76 2.48 13.17
C PHE A 15 4.29 2.86 13.05
N ALA A 16 3.60 3.02 14.18
CA ALA A 16 2.15 3.06 14.21
C ALA A 16 1.54 4.33 13.61
N LEU A 17 2.20 5.49 13.75
CA LEU A 17 1.73 6.75 13.20
C LEU A 17 1.79 6.76 11.67
N PRO A 18 2.96 6.54 11.02
CA PRO A 18 3.02 6.56 9.56
C PRO A 18 2.16 5.46 8.93
N ALA A 19 2.29 4.21 9.39
CA ALA A 19 1.51 3.10 8.83
C ALA A 19 -0.01 3.28 9.08
N GLY A 20 -0.39 3.74 10.28
CA GLY A 20 -1.80 3.92 10.63
C GLY A 20 -2.48 5.00 9.80
N TRP A 21 -1.81 6.14 9.59
CA TRP A 21 -2.37 7.22 8.77
C TRP A 21 -2.32 6.91 7.28
N GLY A 22 -1.27 6.24 6.80
CA GLY A 22 -1.16 5.80 5.41
C GLY A 22 -2.26 4.79 5.04
N ASP A 23 -2.45 3.74 5.86
CA ASP A 23 -3.50 2.75 5.67
C ASP A 23 -4.89 3.40 5.61
N ILE A 24 -5.16 4.38 6.49
CA ILE A 24 -6.43 5.12 6.50
C ILE A 24 -6.57 5.95 5.22
N ALA A 25 -5.54 6.68 4.82
CA ALA A 25 -5.59 7.54 3.64
C ALA A 25 -5.84 6.73 2.36
N ILE A 26 -5.09 5.65 2.17
CA ILE A 26 -5.21 4.77 0.99
C ILE A 26 -6.52 3.98 1.05
N GLY A 27 -6.84 3.37 2.20
CA GLY A 27 -8.06 2.59 2.38
C GLY A 27 -9.33 3.41 2.21
N ALA A 28 -9.40 4.61 2.76
CA ALA A 28 -10.58 5.48 2.64
C ALA A 28 -10.76 6.04 1.22
N THR A 29 -9.68 6.21 0.46
CA THR A 29 -9.74 6.69 -0.92
C THR A 29 -9.94 5.56 -1.94
N ALA A 30 -9.76 4.29 -1.56
CA ALA A 30 -9.93 3.16 -2.47
C ALA A 30 -11.34 3.04 -3.10
N PRO A 31 -12.46 3.21 -2.38
CA PRO A 31 -13.79 3.20 -2.99
C PRO A 31 -14.02 4.35 -3.97
N LEU A 32 -13.45 5.52 -3.68
CA LEU A 32 -13.51 6.68 -4.58
C LEU A 32 -12.76 6.37 -5.88
N MET A 33 -11.57 5.77 -5.77
CA MET A 33 -10.78 5.37 -6.93
C MET A 33 -11.48 4.29 -7.76
N ALA A 34 -12.06 3.29 -7.10
CA ALA A 34 -12.84 2.24 -7.76
C ALA A 34 -14.06 2.81 -8.49
N SER A 35 -14.80 3.73 -7.86
CA SER A 35 -15.94 4.42 -8.48
C SER A 35 -15.51 5.29 -9.67
N ALA A 36 -14.39 5.99 -9.55
CA ALA A 36 -13.90 6.87 -10.60
C ALA A 36 -13.52 6.09 -11.87
N ILE A 37 -12.87 4.93 -11.72
CA ILE A 37 -12.47 4.07 -12.85
C ILE A 37 -13.64 3.29 -13.43
N SER A 38 -14.64 2.95 -12.60
CA SER A 38 -15.85 2.24 -13.06
C SER A 38 -16.84 3.16 -13.79
N SER A 39 -16.66 4.47 -13.68
CA SER A 39 -17.50 5.45 -14.38
C SER A 39 -17.25 5.41 -15.89
N LYS A 40 -18.26 5.73 -16.71
CA LYS A 40 -18.10 5.88 -18.16
C LYS A 40 -17.30 7.13 -18.56
N THR A 41 -16.82 7.89 -17.58
CA THR A 41 -16.01 9.10 -17.80
C THR A 41 -14.53 8.76 -17.78
N SER A 42 -13.75 9.36 -18.67
CA SER A 42 -12.31 9.17 -18.73
C SER A 42 -11.65 9.67 -17.44
N PHE A 43 -11.09 8.76 -16.64
CA PHE A 43 -10.34 9.09 -15.44
C PHE A 43 -8.84 9.25 -15.76
N PRO A 44 -8.13 10.25 -15.21
CA PRO A 44 -6.72 10.45 -15.53
C PRO A 44 -5.84 9.28 -15.07
N LYS A 45 -5.33 8.49 -16.02
CA LYS A 45 -4.43 7.34 -15.76
C LYS A 45 -3.26 7.69 -14.82
N LYS A 46 -2.67 8.89 -14.98
CA LYS A 46 -1.57 9.38 -14.13
C LYS A 46 -1.94 9.49 -12.65
N ILE A 47 -3.16 9.93 -12.33
CA ILE A 47 -3.63 10.04 -10.95
C ILE A 47 -3.81 8.64 -10.35
N PHE A 48 -4.36 7.71 -11.12
CA PHE A 48 -4.51 6.32 -10.68
C PHE A 48 -3.17 5.65 -10.43
N VAL A 49 -2.19 5.84 -11.32
CA VAL A 49 -0.82 5.32 -11.14
C VAL A 49 -0.19 5.91 -9.88
N ALA A 50 -0.25 7.24 -9.70
CA ALA A 50 0.29 7.90 -8.52
C ALA A 50 -0.34 7.37 -7.22
N TRP A 51 -1.67 7.19 -7.21
CA TRP A 51 -2.39 6.64 -6.07
C TRP A 51 -1.95 5.21 -5.72
N ASN A 52 -1.77 4.33 -6.73
CA ASN A 52 -1.25 2.98 -6.50
C ASN A 52 0.20 3.00 -5.96
N LEU A 53 1.06 3.87 -6.49
CA LEU A 53 2.43 4.01 -6.00
C LEU A 53 2.48 4.52 -4.56
N LEU A 54 1.59 5.45 -4.17
CA LEU A 54 1.46 5.90 -2.79
C LEU A 54 1.02 4.77 -1.86
N GLY A 55 0.07 3.93 -2.30
CA GLY A 55 -0.35 2.74 -1.55
C GLY A 55 0.79 1.73 -1.37
N MET A 56 1.54 1.45 -2.43
CA MET A 56 2.72 0.56 -2.34
C MET A 56 3.81 1.14 -1.44
N LEU A 57 4.07 2.46 -1.53
CA LEU A 57 5.04 3.13 -0.69
C LEU A 57 4.67 3.02 0.78
N ASP A 58 3.40 3.23 1.12
CA ASP A 58 2.89 3.07 2.49
C ASP A 58 3.13 1.66 3.04
N LEU A 59 2.77 0.62 2.27
CA LEU A 59 3.01 -0.76 2.68
C LEU A 59 4.49 -1.08 2.88
N VAL A 60 5.37 -0.62 1.96
CA VAL A 60 6.82 -0.81 2.07
C VAL A 60 7.39 -0.08 3.29
N MET A 61 6.92 1.15 3.53
CA MET A 61 7.29 1.94 4.70
C MET A 61 6.84 1.23 5.98
N ALA A 62 5.62 0.73 6.04
CA ALA A 62 5.10 -0.02 7.18
C ALA A 62 5.94 -1.27 7.47
N VAL A 63 6.24 -2.10 6.48
CA VAL A 63 7.09 -3.29 6.67
C VAL A 63 8.49 -2.91 7.14
N THR A 64 9.08 -1.88 6.52
CA THR A 64 10.43 -1.41 6.86
C THR A 64 10.48 -0.93 8.30
N LEU A 65 9.59 -0.02 8.69
CA LEU A 65 9.52 0.49 10.07
C LEU A 65 9.13 -0.61 11.05
N GLY A 66 8.29 -1.55 10.63
CA GLY A 66 7.92 -2.74 11.37
C GLY A 66 9.14 -3.57 11.77
N ILE A 67 10.04 -3.83 10.82
CA ILE A 67 11.29 -4.55 11.04
C ILE A 67 12.27 -3.72 11.87
N LEU A 68 12.46 -2.45 11.51
CA LEU A 68 13.44 -1.58 12.18
C LEU A 68 13.05 -1.29 13.64
N ALA A 69 11.75 -1.32 14.00
CA ALA A 69 11.28 -1.16 15.37
C ALA A 69 10.96 -2.49 16.08
N SER A 70 11.38 -3.63 15.50
CA SER A 70 11.17 -4.95 16.10
C SER A 70 12.21 -5.30 17.16
N ALA A 71 11.93 -6.28 18.01
CA ALA A 71 12.90 -6.83 18.96
C ALA A 71 13.97 -7.74 18.31
N SER A 72 14.09 -7.73 16.98
CA SER A 72 15.05 -8.56 16.24
C SER A 72 16.43 -7.88 16.15
N PRO A 73 17.49 -8.59 15.71
CA PRO A 73 18.79 -7.96 15.45
C PRO A 73 18.77 -6.82 14.42
N LEU A 74 17.73 -6.75 13.57
CA LEU A 74 17.52 -5.66 12.61
C LEU A 74 16.79 -4.45 13.22
N GLY A 75 16.38 -4.56 14.48
CA GLY A 75 15.60 -3.60 15.25
C GLY A 75 16.37 -2.36 15.70
N VAL A 76 17.01 -1.64 14.78
CA VAL A 76 17.86 -0.48 15.12
C VAL A 76 17.08 0.72 15.70
N LEU A 77 15.76 0.73 15.53
CA LEU A 77 14.82 1.71 16.11
C LEU A 77 14.02 1.12 17.27
N ALA A 78 14.40 -0.03 17.81
CA ALA A 78 13.72 -0.64 18.95
C ALA A 78 13.90 0.20 20.22
N GLY A 79 12.79 0.45 20.92
CA GLY A 79 12.77 1.06 22.25
C GLY A 79 12.19 0.10 23.29
N GLU A 80 11.68 0.64 24.40
CA GLU A 80 10.96 -0.15 25.42
C GLU A 80 9.72 -0.86 24.83
N ILE A 81 9.03 -0.18 23.91
CA ILE A 81 7.91 -0.71 23.14
C ILE A 81 8.43 -1.05 21.74
N THR A 82 8.17 -2.28 21.29
CA THR A 82 8.60 -2.79 19.97
C THR A 82 7.39 -3.26 19.16
N THR A 83 7.62 -3.64 17.90
CA THR A 83 6.59 -4.22 17.03
C THR A 83 6.36 -5.72 17.25
N GLN A 84 6.82 -6.29 18.36
CA GLN A 84 6.72 -7.74 18.64
C GLN A 84 5.28 -8.27 18.62
N VAL A 85 4.30 -7.47 19.03
CA VAL A 85 2.87 -7.83 18.96
C VAL A 85 2.40 -8.10 17.53
N MET A 86 3.08 -7.58 16.51
CA MET A 86 2.79 -7.87 15.10
C MET A 86 3.21 -9.29 14.70
N GLY A 87 3.94 -10.01 15.55
CA GLY A 87 4.30 -11.41 15.37
C GLY A 87 3.31 -12.39 16.02
N THR A 88 2.31 -11.91 16.76
CA THR A 88 1.36 -12.77 17.48
C THR A 88 -0.01 -12.78 16.82
N PHE A 89 -0.71 -13.92 16.88
CA PHE A 89 -2.07 -14.00 16.38
C PHE A 89 -3.02 -13.12 17.22
N PRO A 90 -3.95 -12.35 16.62
CA PRO A 90 -4.28 -12.30 15.19
C PRO A 90 -3.48 -11.28 14.36
N LEU A 91 -2.67 -10.42 14.99
CA LEU A 91 -1.96 -9.32 14.32
C LEU A 91 -0.90 -9.82 13.31
N SER A 92 -0.37 -11.03 13.49
CA SER A 92 0.55 -11.67 12.55
C SER A 92 -0.02 -11.83 11.14
N LEU A 93 -1.35 -11.86 10.97
CA LEU A 93 -1.98 -11.88 9.65
C LEU A 93 -1.68 -10.61 8.84
N ILE A 94 -1.39 -9.48 9.50
CA ILE A 94 -1.15 -8.21 8.82
C ILE A 94 0.12 -8.27 7.97
N PRO A 95 1.33 -8.48 8.55
CA PRO A 95 2.55 -8.54 7.75
C PRO A 95 2.65 -9.81 6.90
N THR A 96 2.03 -10.93 7.30
CA THR A 96 2.20 -12.22 6.60
C THR A 96 1.16 -12.49 5.51
N PHE A 97 -0.01 -11.83 5.54
CA PHE A 97 -1.08 -12.06 4.58
C PHE A 97 -1.61 -10.77 3.96
N PHE A 98 -2.11 -9.84 4.78
CA PHE A 98 -2.80 -8.65 4.24
C PHE A 98 -1.86 -7.71 3.50
N VAL A 99 -0.68 -7.42 4.05
CA VAL A 99 0.31 -6.54 3.39
C VAL A 99 0.74 -7.13 2.03
N PRO A 100 1.18 -8.40 1.92
CA PRO A 100 1.47 -9.02 0.62
C PRO A 100 0.28 -8.99 -0.35
N LEU A 101 -0.92 -9.30 0.13
CA LEU A 101 -2.13 -9.33 -0.71
C LEU A 101 -2.46 -7.96 -1.29
N LEU A 102 -2.45 -6.91 -0.45
CA LEU A 102 -2.72 -5.54 -0.88
C LEU A 102 -1.64 -5.03 -1.85
N PHE A 103 -0.38 -5.40 -1.62
CA PHE A 103 0.69 -5.08 -2.55
C PHE A 103 0.47 -5.73 -3.93
N ILE A 104 0.04 -6.99 -3.97
CA ILE A 104 -0.33 -7.69 -5.21
C ILE A 104 -1.49 -6.97 -5.92
N PHE A 105 -2.50 -6.48 -5.21
CA PHE A 105 -3.59 -5.72 -5.83
C PHE A 105 -3.10 -4.44 -6.51
N HIS A 106 -2.17 -3.71 -5.90
CA HIS A 106 -1.54 -2.56 -6.56
C HIS A 106 -0.75 -2.97 -7.81
N LEU A 107 0.00 -4.08 -7.77
CA LEU A 107 0.71 -4.60 -8.94
C LEU A 107 -0.24 -4.98 -10.08
N ILE A 108 -1.33 -5.68 -9.78
CA ILE A 108 -2.36 -6.04 -10.76
C ILE A 108 -2.99 -4.79 -11.37
N ALA A 109 -3.34 -3.80 -10.54
CA ALA A 109 -3.90 -2.53 -10.98
C ALA A 109 -2.97 -1.77 -11.94
N LEU A 110 -1.69 -1.67 -11.60
CA LEU A 110 -0.69 -1.03 -12.45
C LEU A 110 -0.42 -1.83 -13.73
N GLY A 111 -0.34 -3.15 -13.64
CA GLY A 111 -0.16 -4.03 -14.81
C GLY A 111 -1.30 -3.90 -15.82
N ARG A 112 -2.55 -3.71 -15.35
CA ARG A 112 -3.68 -3.44 -16.23
C ARG A 112 -3.50 -2.13 -17.01
N VAL A 113 -3.09 -1.05 -16.33
CA VAL A 113 -2.86 0.26 -16.98
C VAL A 113 -1.73 0.18 -18.00
N TRP A 114 -0.68 -0.60 -17.70
CA TRP A 114 0.44 -0.83 -18.60
C TRP A 114 -0.02 -1.50 -19.90
N ASN A 115 -0.77 -2.60 -19.79
CA ASN A 115 -1.28 -3.34 -20.95
C ASN A 115 -2.24 -2.49 -21.81
N GLU A 116 -3.07 -1.64 -21.18
CA GLU A 116 -3.94 -0.69 -21.90
C GLU A 116 -3.12 0.34 -22.70
N ALA A 117 -1.99 0.82 -22.15
CA ALA A 117 -1.12 1.76 -22.84
C ALA A 117 -0.37 1.13 -24.02
N GLU A 118 0.08 -0.13 -23.89
CA GLU A 118 0.68 -0.89 -25.00
C GLU A 118 -0.31 -1.10 -26.15
N GLY A 119 -1.55 -1.49 -25.84
CA GLY A 119 -2.60 -1.66 -26.85
C GLY A 119 -2.95 -0.38 -27.60
N GLU A 120 -3.00 0.77 -26.89
CA GLU A 120 -3.18 2.09 -27.50
C GLU A 120 -2.02 2.45 -28.45
N GLY A 121 -0.78 2.11 -28.06
CA GLY A 121 0.42 2.35 -28.87
C GLY A 121 0.43 1.55 -30.19
N VAL A 122 0.07 0.27 -30.13
CA VAL A 122 0.02 -0.61 -31.32
C VAL A 122 -1.04 -0.16 -32.32
N MET A 123 -2.25 0.16 -31.86
CA MET A 123 -3.33 0.65 -32.74
C MET A 123 -2.94 1.97 -33.44
N GLN A 124 -2.22 2.85 -32.75
CA GLN A 124 -1.81 4.13 -33.33
C GLN A 124 -0.65 4.02 -34.32
N SER A 125 0.18 2.96 -34.24
CA SER A 125 1.15 2.65 -35.30
C SER A 125 0.47 2.09 -36.55
N GLU A 126 -0.50 1.19 -36.41
CA GLU A 126 -1.22 0.62 -37.57
C GLU A 126 -1.96 1.70 -38.38
N ILE A 127 -2.59 2.67 -37.72
CA ILE A 127 -3.28 3.79 -38.38
C ILE A 127 -2.31 4.68 -39.19
N LYS A 128 -1.04 4.79 -38.78
CA LYS A 128 -0.05 5.62 -39.49
C LYS A 128 0.55 4.94 -40.71
N GLU A 129 0.39 3.63 -40.86
CA GLU A 129 0.93 2.84 -41.97
C GLU A 129 -0.05 2.68 -43.15
N VAL A 130 -1.31 3.14 -42.99
CA VAL A 130 -2.37 3.15 -44.03
C VAL A 130 -2.54 4.54 -44.61
#